data_AF-A0A7K3ZJK5-F1
#
_entry.id   AF-A0A7K3ZJK5-F1
#
_cell.length_a   1.000
_cell.length_b   1.000
_cell.length_c   1.000
_cell.angle_alpha   90.00
_cell.angle_beta   90.00
_cell.angle_gamma   90.00
#
_symmetry.space_group_name_H-M   'P 1'
#
loop_
_entity.id
_entity.type
_entity.pdbx_description
1 polymer ?
#
loop_
_entity_poly.entity_id
_entity_poly.type
_entity_poly.pdbx_seq_one_letter_code
_entity_poly.pdbx_strand_id
1 'polypeptide(L)'
;MIVSVSRRTDVPAFHSEWFMNRVRAGSALVRNPVCRDLLHRVELSTESVDCFVFFTKDPRPMMRHLDELDGMGHEYVFQITVNPYGADIEPGVPRKAEVAESFRELGDRIGRGRLVWRYDPVILGGRMTVEYHRRKFETLCNELGDRTDRCTVGFLRRYGKLEDRLAAAGL
;
A
#
# COMPACT_ATOMS: atom_id res chain seq x y z
N MET A 1 -10.20 16.00 -8.17
CA MET A 1 -8.74 15.72 -8.07
C MET A 1 -8.47 14.31 -7.50
N ILE A 2 -7.42 13.59 -7.92
CA ILE A 2 -6.97 12.35 -7.26
C ILE A 2 -5.87 12.67 -6.24
N VAL A 3 -6.06 12.22 -4.99
CA VAL A 3 -5.07 12.42 -3.92
C VAL A 3 -4.37 11.11 -3.60
N SER A 4 -3.06 11.07 -3.89
CA SER A 4 -2.23 9.91 -3.57
C SER A 4 -1.70 9.99 -2.14
N VAL A 5 -2.43 9.38 -1.22
CA VAL A 5 -2.27 9.56 0.23
C VAL A 5 -0.95 8.96 0.74
N SER A 6 -0.60 7.75 0.28
CA SER A 6 0.52 6.98 0.85
C SER A 6 1.82 7.04 0.05
N ARG A 7 2.10 8.14 -0.67
CA ARG A 7 3.33 8.23 -1.50
C ARG A 7 4.62 8.37 -0.70
N ARG A 8 4.54 8.98 0.49
CA ARG A 8 5.71 9.27 1.35
C ARG A 8 5.82 8.33 2.55
N THR A 9 4.69 7.78 2.98
CA THR A 9 4.60 6.85 4.11
C THR A 9 3.36 5.99 3.94
N ASP A 10 3.35 4.83 4.59
CA ASP A 10 2.20 3.93 4.63
C ASP A 10 1.14 4.49 5.59
N VAL A 11 0.29 5.39 5.07
CA VAL A 11 -0.73 6.07 5.87
C VAL A 11 -1.75 5.08 6.45
N PRO A 12 -2.28 4.08 5.72
CA PRO A 12 -3.19 3.10 6.31
C PRO A 12 -2.60 2.34 7.49
N ALA A 13 -1.33 1.94 7.41
CA ALA A 13 -0.70 1.15 8.48
C ALA A 13 -0.35 2.00 9.71
N PHE A 14 0.10 3.24 9.52
CA PHE A 14 0.73 4.01 10.62
C PHE A 14 0.01 5.30 11.01
N HIS A 15 -0.85 5.84 10.14
CA HIS A 15 -1.41 7.19 10.27
C HIS A 15 -2.89 7.28 9.89
N SER A 16 -3.65 6.19 10.03
CA SER A 16 -5.07 6.16 9.64
C SER A 16 -5.90 7.18 10.42
N GLU A 17 -5.69 7.26 11.73
CA GLU A 17 -6.39 8.22 12.60
C GLU A 17 -6.03 9.67 12.28
N TRP A 18 -4.74 9.95 12.06
CA TRP A 18 -4.30 11.27 11.62
C TRP A 18 -4.97 11.66 10.28
N PHE A 19 -5.01 10.72 9.32
CA PHE A 19 -5.62 10.97 8.02
C PHE A 19 -7.11 11.29 8.16
N MET A 20 -7.86 10.51 8.94
CA MET A 20 -9.28 10.78 9.18
C MET A 20 -9.52 12.12 9.87
N ASN A 21 -8.65 12.52 10.80
CA ASN A 21 -8.72 13.86 11.39
C ASN A 21 -8.51 14.97 10.34
N ARG A 22 -7.68 14.73 9.31
CA ARG A 22 -7.52 15.68 8.20
C ARG A 22 -8.71 15.68 7.25
N VAL A 23 -9.30 14.53 6.96
CA VAL A 23 -10.54 14.43 6.16
C VAL A 23 -11.67 15.19 6.84
N ARG A 24 -11.90 14.98 8.14
CA ARG A 24 -12.88 15.72 8.95
C ARG A 24 -12.63 17.24 8.96
N ALA A 25 -11.36 17.64 8.94
CA ALA A 25 -10.98 19.05 8.86
C ALA A 25 -11.07 19.65 7.44
N GLY A 26 -11.35 18.84 6.42
CA GLY A 26 -11.52 19.25 5.03
C GLY A 26 -10.24 19.56 4.25
N SER A 27 -9.06 19.52 4.88
CA SER A 27 -7.79 19.75 4.19
C SER A 27 -6.58 19.19 4.93
N ALA A 28 -5.42 19.16 4.29
CA ALA A 28 -4.13 18.89 4.93
C ALA A 28 -3.05 19.85 4.45
N LEU A 29 -2.11 20.19 5.34
CA LEU A 29 -0.87 20.88 4.96
C LEU A 29 0.21 19.84 4.69
N VAL A 30 0.79 19.89 3.49
CA VAL A 30 1.88 19.00 3.08
C VAL A 30 3.12 19.79 2.74
N ARG A 31 4.27 19.34 3.25
CA ARG A 31 5.54 19.97 2.95
C ARG A 31 6.00 19.64 1.53
N ASN A 32 6.52 20.64 0.81
CA ASN A 32 7.18 20.39 -0.46
C ASN A 32 8.46 19.55 -0.21
N PRO A 33 8.69 18.48 -0.98
CA PRO A 33 9.81 17.57 -0.73
C PRO A 33 11.18 18.17 -1.09
N VAL A 34 11.20 19.21 -1.94
CA VAL A 34 12.40 19.92 -2.38
C VAL A 34 12.61 21.19 -1.54
N CYS A 35 11.58 22.03 -1.42
CA CYS A 35 11.63 23.26 -0.64
C CYS A 35 10.92 23.10 0.70
N ARG A 36 11.67 22.79 1.77
CA ARG A 36 11.06 22.38 3.05
C ARG A 36 10.22 23.48 3.72
N ASP A 37 10.52 24.75 3.50
CA ASP A 37 9.78 25.84 4.14
C ASP A 37 8.44 26.15 3.43
N LEU A 38 8.24 25.58 2.24
CA LEU A 38 6.99 25.70 1.50
C LEU A 38 5.99 24.62 1.93
N LEU A 39 4.84 25.08 2.41
CA LEU A 39 3.68 24.25 2.72
C LEU A 39 2.62 24.42 1.64
N HIS A 40 2.09 23.29 1.16
CA HIS A 40 0.95 23.26 0.25
C HIS A 40 -0.30 22.86 1.03
N ARG A 41 -1.40 23.58 0.83
CA ARG A 41 -2.72 23.15 1.29
C ARG A 41 -3.34 22.24 0.24
N VAL A 42 -3.77 21.06 0.67
CA VAL A 42 -4.48 20.08 -0.16
C VAL A 42 -5.89 19.97 0.38
N GLU A 43 -6.88 20.35 -0.42
CA GLU A 43 -8.29 20.13 -0.07
C GLU A 43 -8.60 18.63 -0.05
N LEU A 44 -9.39 18.21 0.93
CA LEU A 44 -9.80 16.83 1.15
C LEU A 44 -11.32 16.66 1.17
N SER A 45 -12.09 17.70 0.82
CA SER A 45 -13.55 17.60 0.68
C SER A 45 -13.93 16.77 -0.56
N THR A 46 -15.12 16.18 -0.53
CA THR A 46 -15.69 15.43 -1.66
C THR A 46 -15.88 16.29 -2.92
N GLU A 47 -16.12 17.60 -2.75
CA GLU A 47 -16.21 18.54 -3.89
C GLU A 47 -14.87 18.72 -4.61
N SER A 48 -13.75 18.55 -3.90
CA SER A 48 -12.42 18.76 -4.45
C SER A 48 -11.73 17.45 -4.85
N VAL A 49 -12.03 16.35 -4.14
CA VAL A 49 -11.35 15.06 -4.29
C VAL A 49 -12.28 14.02 -4.91
N ASP A 50 -11.88 13.52 -6.07
CA ASP A 50 -12.61 12.46 -6.78
C ASP A 50 -12.27 11.08 -6.23
N CYS A 51 -11.05 10.89 -5.69
CA CYS A 51 -10.60 9.59 -5.19
C CYS A 51 -9.34 9.71 -4.32
N PHE A 52 -9.31 8.96 -3.22
CA PHE A 52 -8.10 8.69 -2.43
C PHE A 52 -7.41 7.42 -2.91
N VAL A 53 -6.10 7.49 -3.16
CA VAL A 53 -5.28 6.31 -3.49
C VAL A 53 -4.40 5.96 -2.30
N PHE A 54 -4.66 4.81 -1.70
CA PHE A 54 -3.88 4.27 -0.60
C PHE A 54 -2.89 3.22 -1.09
N PHE A 55 -1.66 3.29 -0.58
CA PHE A 55 -0.65 2.23 -0.70
C PHE A 55 -0.35 1.73 0.69
N THR A 56 -0.34 0.40 0.88
CA THR A 56 -0.08 -0.17 2.20
C THR A 56 0.41 -1.61 2.16
N LYS A 57 1.08 -2.02 3.23
CA LYS A 57 1.32 -3.43 3.58
C LYS A 57 0.44 -3.92 4.74
N ASP A 58 -0.33 -3.04 5.36
CA ASP A 58 -1.28 -3.38 6.42
C ASP A 58 -2.51 -2.46 6.34
N PRO A 59 -3.60 -2.89 5.69
CA PRO A 59 -4.81 -2.06 5.58
C PRO A 59 -5.63 -2.01 6.88
N ARG A 60 -5.42 -2.93 7.83
CA ARG A 60 -6.30 -3.14 8.98
C ARG A 60 -6.56 -1.88 9.80
N PRO A 61 -5.56 -1.03 10.10
CA PRO A 61 -5.82 0.16 10.92
C PRO A 61 -6.69 1.20 10.22
N MET A 62 -6.78 1.18 8.88
CA MET A 62 -7.68 2.03 8.10
C MET A 62 -9.07 1.43 7.93
N MET A 63 -9.21 0.09 7.94
CA MET A 63 -10.49 -0.59 7.67
C MET A 63 -11.62 -0.13 8.58
N ARG A 64 -11.34 0.14 9.87
CA ARG A 64 -12.32 0.65 10.85
C ARG A 64 -12.90 2.04 10.52
N HIS A 65 -12.28 2.78 9.62
CA HIS A 65 -12.68 4.14 9.24
C HIS A 65 -13.41 4.20 7.91
N LEU A 66 -13.52 3.08 7.21
CA LEU A 66 -14.05 3.09 5.85
C LEU A 66 -15.56 3.37 5.82
N ASP A 67 -16.33 2.94 6.83
CA ASP A 67 -17.77 3.26 6.90
C ASP A 67 -17.99 4.76 7.04
N GLU A 68 -17.09 5.45 7.73
CA GLU A 68 -17.10 6.90 7.85
C GLU A 68 -16.75 7.58 6.53
N LEU A 69 -15.73 7.10 5.80
CA LEU A 69 -15.40 7.61 4.47
C LEU A 69 -16.54 7.42 3.48
N ASP A 70 -17.16 6.24 3.49
CA ASP A 70 -18.31 5.92 2.65
C ASP A 70 -19.50 6.84 3.00
N GLY A 71 -19.79 7.03 4.29
CA GLY A 71 -20.84 7.93 4.76
C GLY A 71 -20.60 9.42 4.44
N MET A 72 -19.34 9.83 4.30
CA MET A 72 -18.96 11.16 3.82
C MET A 72 -19.05 11.31 2.30
N GLY A 73 -19.18 10.21 1.56
CA GLY A 73 -19.22 10.19 0.08
C GLY A 73 -17.84 10.19 -0.58
N HIS A 74 -16.79 9.73 0.12
CA HIS A 74 -15.45 9.63 -0.46
C HIS A 74 -15.25 8.33 -1.21
N GLU A 75 -14.73 8.43 -2.43
CA GLU A 75 -14.21 7.28 -3.18
C GLU A 75 -12.74 7.02 -2.86
N TYR A 76 -12.35 5.74 -2.91
CA TYR A 76 -10.98 5.33 -2.66
C TYR A 76 -10.60 4.03 -3.36
N VAL A 77 -9.29 3.87 -3.59
CA VAL A 77 -8.68 2.66 -4.12
C VAL A 77 -7.52 2.26 -3.22
N PHE A 78 -7.46 0.98 -2.88
CA PHE A 78 -6.35 0.39 -2.15
C PHE A 78 -5.41 -0.33 -3.10
N GLN A 79 -4.12 -0.03 -2.98
CA GLN A 79 -3.06 -0.84 -3.54
C GLN A 79 -2.28 -1.50 -2.40
N ILE A 80 -2.44 -2.81 -2.26
CA ILE A 80 -1.84 -3.56 -1.15
C ILE A 80 -0.66 -4.38 -1.66
N THR A 81 0.48 -4.21 -1.01
CA THR A 81 1.66 -5.03 -1.28
C THR A 81 1.56 -6.35 -0.52
N VAL A 82 1.34 -7.43 -1.28
CA VAL A 82 1.47 -8.81 -0.80
C VAL A 82 2.56 -9.48 -1.62
N ASN A 83 3.68 -9.79 -0.99
CA ASN A 83 4.90 -10.30 -1.63
C ASN A 83 5.50 -11.42 -0.75
N PRO A 84 6.50 -12.17 -1.24
CA PRO A 84 6.88 -13.44 -0.61
C PRO A 84 7.92 -13.29 0.51
N TYR A 85 8.14 -12.07 1.01
CA TYR A 85 9.27 -11.77 1.89
C TYR A 85 8.92 -11.90 3.37
N GLY A 86 9.87 -12.36 4.18
CA GLY A 86 9.72 -12.44 5.63
C GLY A 86 10.28 -11.20 6.33
N ALA A 87 10.35 -11.27 7.66
CA ALA A 87 10.94 -10.24 8.50
C ALA A 87 12.44 -10.01 8.26
N ASP A 88 13.11 -10.95 7.59
CA ASP A 88 14.51 -10.83 7.15
C ASP A 88 14.69 -9.70 6.11
N ILE A 89 13.65 -9.37 5.35
CA ILE A 89 13.66 -8.30 4.35
C ILE A 89 12.71 -7.17 4.74
N GLU A 90 11.57 -7.51 5.36
CA GLU A 90 10.50 -6.58 5.69
C GLU A 90 10.20 -6.58 7.20
N PRO A 91 11.15 -6.10 8.03
CA PRO A 91 10.94 -6.03 9.47
C PRO A 91 9.79 -5.09 9.80
N GLY A 92 8.95 -5.47 10.77
CA GLY A 92 7.80 -4.68 11.21
C GLY A 92 6.56 -4.76 10.32
N VAL A 93 6.60 -5.51 9.22
CA VAL A 93 5.41 -5.83 8.42
C VAL A 93 4.71 -7.06 9.03
N PRO A 94 3.36 -7.09 9.08
CA PRO A 94 2.64 -8.26 9.56
C PRO A 94 2.97 -9.54 8.79
N ARG A 95 2.69 -10.69 9.40
CA ARG A 95 2.88 -11.98 8.73
C ARG A 95 2.03 -12.05 7.45
N LYS A 96 2.56 -12.66 6.40
CA LYS A 96 1.92 -12.66 5.08
C LYS A 96 0.52 -13.26 5.07
N ALA A 97 0.28 -14.29 5.89
CA ALA A 97 -1.06 -14.84 6.08
C ALA A 97 -2.05 -13.78 6.62
N GLU A 98 -1.62 -12.93 7.56
CA GLU A 98 -2.46 -11.84 8.09
C GLU A 98 -2.72 -10.75 7.05
N VAL A 99 -1.70 -10.38 6.26
CA VAL A 99 -1.87 -9.40 5.18
C VAL A 99 -2.80 -9.94 4.09
N ALA A 100 -2.66 -11.22 3.73
CA ALA A 100 -3.52 -11.89 2.75
C ALA A 100 -4.97 -12.01 3.24
N GLU A 101 -5.20 -12.34 4.52
CA GLU A 101 -6.53 -12.31 5.12
C GLU A 101 -7.14 -10.90 5.04
N SER A 102 -6.39 -9.89 5.48
CA SER A 102 -6.85 -8.49 5.45
C SER A 102 -7.13 -8.00 4.03
N PHE A 103 -6.37 -8.48 3.04
CA PHE A 103 -6.61 -8.22 1.63
C PHE A 103 -7.96 -8.80 1.19
N ARG A 104 -8.25 -10.05 1.57
CA ARG A 104 -9.52 -10.71 1.23
C ARG A 104 -10.70 -10.03 1.91
N GLU A 105 -10.61 -9.78 3.21
CA GLU A 105 -11.64 -9.07 3.98
C GLU A 105 -11.92 -7.68 3.38
N LEU A 106 -10.87 -6.94 3.03
CA LEU A 106 -11.04 -5.64 2.38
C LEU A 106 -11.70 -5.78 1.01
N GLY A 107 -11.26 -6.74 0.20
CA GLY A 107 -11.83 -7.01 -1.12
C GLY A 107 -13.31 -7.41 -1.07
N ASP A 108 -13.71 -8.20 -0.08
CA ASP A 108 -15.10 -8.55 0.19
C ASP A 108 -15.93 -7.31 0.55
N ARG A 109 -15.34 -6.37 1.30
CA ARG A 109 -16.02 -5.13 1.71
C ARG A 109 -16.13 -4.10 0.58
N ILE A 110 -15.03 -3.82 -0.12
CA ILE A 110 -14.95 -2.67 -1.05
C ILE A 110 -15.16 -3.08 -2.50
N GLY A 111 -15.14 -4.38 -2.79
CA GLY A 111 -15.23 -4.93 -4.14
C GLY A 111 -13.90 -4.91 -4.88
N ARG A 112 -13.69 -5.92 -5.73
CA ARG A 112 -12.44 -6.14 -6.47
C ARG A 112 -12.01 -5.02 -7.41
N GLY A 113 -12.95 -4.17 -7.85
CA GLY A 113 -12.64 -3.01 -8.70
C GLY A 113 -11.90 -1.88 -7.98
N ARG A 114 -11.94 -1.84 -6.64
CA ARG A 114 -11.26 -0.84 -5.80
C ARG A 114 -10.01 -1.38 -5.10
N LEU A 115 -9.63 -2.62 -5.40
CA LEU A 115 -8.50 -3.30 -4.78
C LEU A 115 -7.48 -3.74 -5.83
N VAL A 116 -6.24 -3.31 -5.67
CA VAL A 116 -5.11 -3.66 -6.53
C VAL A 116 -4.07 -4.42 -5.72
N TRP A 117 -3.71 -5.62 -6.17
CA TRP A 117 -2.58 -6.35 -5.61
C TRP A 117 -1.26 -5.80 -6.18
N ARG A 118 -0.26 -5.58 -5.32
CA ARG A 118 1.10 -5.23 -5.70
C ARG A 118 2.05 -6.36 -5.31
N TYR A 119 2.51 -7.14 -6.29
CA TYR A 119 3.64 -8.03 -6.13
C TYR A 119 4.94 -7.25 -6.44
N ASP A 120 5.25 -6.31 -5.55
CA ASP A 120 6.33 -5.34 -5.70
C ASP A 120 7.05 -5.12 -4.36
N PRO A 121 8.40 -5.06 -4.32
CA PRO A 121 9.29 -5.37 -5.45
C PRO A 121 9.51 -6.88 -5.63
N VAL A 122 9.89 -7.28 -6.84
CA VAL A 122 10.50 -8.58 -7.15
C VAL A 122 12.01 -8.42 -7.02
N ILE A 123 12.62 -9.19 -6.14
CA ILE A 123 14.03 -9.13 -5.80
C ILE A 123 14.69 -10.41 -6.32
N LEU A 124 15.52 -10.28 -7.35
CA LEU A 124 16.27 -11.41 -7.90
C LEU A 124 17.68 -11.44 -7.31
N GLY A 125 18.05 -12.60 -6.75
CA GLY A 125 19.37 -12.83 -6.15
C GLY A 125 19.38 -13.98 -5.15
N GLY A 126 20.53 -14.64 -4.98
CA GLY A 126 20.70 -15.74 -4.03
C GLY A 126 19.59 -16.80 -4.14
N ARG A 127 18.84 -16.98 -3.04
CA ARG A 127 17.71 -17.92 -2.94
C ARG A 127 16.42 -17.48 -3.66
N MET A 128 16.32 -16.21 -4.06
CA MET A 128 15.14 -15.60 -4.69
C MET A 128 15.27 -15.67 -6.21
N THR A 129 15.23 -16.88 -6.74
CA THR A 129 15.29 -17.15 -8.17
C THR A 129 13.97 -16.82 -8.87
N VAL A 130 13.96 -16.80 -10.20
CA VAL A 130 12.72 -16.69 -10.99
C VAL A 130 11.75 -17.81 -10.62
N GLU A 131 12.24 -19.03 -10.44
CA GLU A 131 11.42 -20.19 -10.07
C GLU A 131 10.87 -20.09 -8.63
N TYR A 132 11.65 -19.52 -7.70
CA TYR A 132 11.13 -19.17 -6.37
C TYR A 132 9.94 -18.20 -6.48
N HIS A 133 10.09 -17.13 -7.26
CA HIS A 133 9.03 -16.15 -7.45
C HIS A 133 7.82 -16.70 -8.17
N ARG A 134 8.01 -17.58 -9.17
CA ARG A 134 6.91 -18.25 -9.88
C ARG A 134 6.03 -19.04 -8.92
N ARG A 135 6.62 -19.93 -8.11
CA ARG A 135 5.86 -20.73 -7.12
C ARG A 135 5.13 -19.86 -6.10
N LYS A 136 5.80 -18.81 -5.60
CA LYS A 136 5.20 -17.90 -4.62
C LYS A 136 4.10 -17.03 -5.21
N PHE A 137 4.28 -16.56 -6.43
CA PHE A 137 3.28 -15.79 -7.16
C PHE A 137 2.04 -16.64 -7.43
N GLU A 138 2.20 -17.89 -7.88
CA GLU A 138 1.11 -18.84 -8.08
C GLU A 138 0.31 -19.10 -6.79
N THR A 139 1.01 -19.28 -5.67
CA THR A 139 0.35 -19.42 -4.35
C THR A 139 -0.52 -18.19 -4.03
N LEU A 140 0.03 -16.99 -4.21
CA LEU A 140 -0.71 -15.75 -3.95
C LEU A 140 -1.82 -15.48 -4.97
N CYS A 141 -1.69 -15.92 -6.23
CA CYS A 141 -2.78 -15.86 -7.20
C CYS A 141 -3.98 -16.66 -6.71
N ASN A 142 -3.76 -17.88 -6.20
CA ASN A 142 -4.82 -18.72 -5.66
C ASN A 142 -5.47 -18.12 -4.40
N GLU A 143 -4.69 -17.41 -3.59
CA GLU A 143 -5.20 -16.77 -2.36
C GLU A 143 -5.94 -15.45 -2.60
N LEU A 144 -5.50 -14.65 -3.57
CA LEU A 144 -5.92 -13.24 -3.73
C LEU A 144 -6.73 -12.97 -5.01
N GLY A 145 -6.62 -13.84 -6.01
CA GLY A 145 -7.10 -13.59 -7.38
C GLY A 145 -8.59 -13.29 -7.48
N ASP A 146 -9.42 -13.93 -6.64
CA ASP A 146 -10.88 -13.72 -6.67
C ASP A 146 -11.31 -12.36 -6.09
N ARG A 147 -10.38 -11.59 -5.52
CA ARG A 147 -10.65 -10.32 -4.83
C ARG A 147 -10.03 -9.10 -5.51
N THR A 148 -9.39 -9.27 -6.66
CA THR A 148 -8.82 -8.16 -7.42
C THR A 148 -8.85 -8.45 -8.92
N ASP A 149 -9.12 -7.41 -9.71
CA ASP A 149 -9.00 -7.50 -11.18
C ASP A 149 -7.60 -7.09 -11.68
N ARG A 150 -6.69 -6.69 -10.77
CA ARG A 150 -5.40 -6.11 -11.15
C ARG A 150 -4.27 -6.49 -10.19
N CYS A 151 -3.23 -7.07 -10.76
CA CYS A 151 -1.92 -7.20 -10.11
C CYS A 151 -0.90 -6.30 -10.80
N THR A 152 -0.14 -5.54 -10.01
CA THR A 152 1.04 -4.81 -10.48
C THR A 152 2.30 -5.52 -10.01
N VAL A 153 3.28 -5.64 -10.90
CA VAL A 153 4.57 -6.28 -10.64
C VAL A 153 5.67 -5.27 -10.91
N GLY A 154 6.54 -5.05 -9.93
CA GLY A 154 7.70 -4.17 -10.08
C GLY A 154 8.97 -4.93 -9.73
N PHE A 155 10.06 -4.69 -10.45
CA PHE A 155 11.35 -5.33 -10.19
C PHE A 155 12.27 -4.36 -9.49
N LEU A 156 12.95 -4.84 -8.44
CA LEU A 156 13.94 -4.05 -7.75
C LEU A 156 15.08 -3.71 -8.70
N ARG A 157 15.33 -2.41 -8.92
CA ARG A 157 16.54 -1.92 -9.55
C ARG A 157 17.57 -1.60 -8.48
N ARG A 158 18.77 -2.15 -8.62
CA ARG A 158 19.89 -1.80 -7.74
C ARG A 158 20.30 -0.35 -8.00
N TYR A 159 20.50 0.40 -6.92
CA TYR A 159 21.04 1.76 -6.94
C TYR A 159 21.86 1.97 -5.67
N GLY A 160 22.85 2.86 -5.70
CA GLY A 160 23.94 2.89 -4.70
C GLY A 160 23.51 2.93 -3.23
N LYS A 161 22.38 3.56 -2.89
CA LYS A 161 21.88 3.59 -1.49
C LYS A 161 21.30 2.26 -0.99
N LEU A 162 21.10 1.29 -1.89
CA LEU A 162 20.48 0.01 -1.60
C LEU A 162 21.50 -1.14 -1.55
N GLU A 163 22.71 -0.95 -2.07
CA GLU A 163 23.71 -2.01 -2.18
C GLU A 163 24.10 -2.58 -0.81
N ASP A 164 24.44 -1.72 0.16
CA ASP A 164 24.83 -2.15 1.51
C ASP A 164 23.72 -2.96 2.20
N ARG A 165 22.45 -2.58 1.97
CA ARG A 165 21.29 -3.25 2.57
C ARG A 165 20.99 -4.59 1.91
N LEU A 166 21.17 -4.69 0.60
CA LEU A 166 21.02 -5.96 -0.12
C LEU A 166 22.12 -6.94 0.28
N ALA A 167 23.37 -6.47 0.35
CA ALA A 167 24.49 -7.27 0.81
C ALA A 167 24.26 -7.80 2.23
N ALA A 168 23.78 -6.97 3.16
CA ALA A 168 23.44 -7.38 4.53
C ALA A 168 22.30 -8.43 4.57
N ALA A 169 21.41 -8.44 3.58
CA ALA A 169 20.34 -9.42 3.43
C ALA A 169 20.76 -10.67 2.61
N GLY A 170 22.03 -10.78 2.20
CA GLY A 170 22.55 -11.89 1.41
C GLY A 170 22.11 -11.89 -0.07
N LEU A 171 21.91 -10.71 -0.65
CA LEU A 171 21.37 -10.49 -2.01
C LEU A 171 22.30 -9.69 -2.93
#